data_AF-A0A9U5C6B3-F1
#
_entry.id   AF-A0A9U5C6B3-F1
#
_cell.length_a   1.000
_cell.length_b   1.000
_cell.length_c   1.000
_cell.angle_alpha   90.00
_cell.angle_beta   90.00
_cell.angle_gamma   90.00
#
_symmetry.space_group_name_H-M   'P 1'
#
loop_
_entity.id
_entity.type
_entity.pdbx_description
1 polymer ?
#
loop_
_entity_poly.entity_id
_entity_poly.type
_entity_poly.pdbx_seq_one_letter_code
_entity_poly.pdbx_strand_id
1 'polypeptide(L)'
;MHRHTSAPARRRRPEARAALAASLVALALSACAVINPPPPSVTEMLARPAEQALLTGMRLYDDGDYPAAERELERSLVLDLRAPRDKATAQKYLAFIYCTSGRESACELAFRAAIDADPRFALSRAEEGHPAWGPVYRRVRGTAPAAGIEMPVVPPAMPRRAGTP
;
A
#
# COMPACT_ATOMS: atom_id res chain seq x y z
N MET A 1 -24.18 -18.47 86.55
CA MET A 1 -22.95 -18.79 85.78
C MET A 1 -23.21 -18.54 84.30
N HIS A 2 -22.88 -17.35 83.78
CA HIS A 2 -22.93 -17.10 82.33
C HIS A 2 -21.59 -16.51 81.89
N ARG A 3 -20.82 -17.29 81.12
CA ARG A 3 -19.61 -16.81 80.45
C ARG A 3 -20.03 -16.31 79.07
N HIS A 4 -19.86 -15.01 78.82
CA HIS A 4 -19.93 -14.45 77.47
C HIS A 4 -18.53 -14.55 76.84
N THR A 5 -18.41 -15.37 75.80
CA THR A 5 -17.21 -15.43 74.96
C THR A 5 -17.37 -14.40 73.84
N SER A 6 -16.58 -13.33 73.85
CA SER A 6 -16.52 -12.37 72.75
C SER A 6 -15.52 -12.81 71.68
N ALA A 7 -15.94 -12.83 70.41
CA ALA A 7 -15.10 -13.07 69.25
C ALA A 7 -14.43 -11.77 68.76
N PRO A 8 -13.18 -11.79 68.26
CA PRO A 8 -12.53 -10.59 67.75
C PRO A 8 -12.97 -10.28 66.31
N ALA A 9 -13.35 -9.02 66.07
CA ALA A 9 -13.71 -8.49 64.76
C ALA A 9 -12.46 -8.31 63.87
N ARG A 10 -12.45 -8.94 62.70
CA ARG A 10 -11.34 -8.88 61.73
C ARG A 10 -11.36 -7.52 60.99
N ARG A 11 -10.56 -6.55 61.43
CA ARG A 11 -10.34 -5.27 60.73
C ARG A 11 -9.78 -5.54 59.33
N ARG A 12 -10.57 -5.26 58.28
CA ARG A 12 -10.11 -5.25 56.89
C ARG A 12 -9.19 -4.03 56.70
N ARG A 13 -7.90 -4.26 56.42
CA ARG A 13 -6.90 -3.20 56.24
C ARG A 13 -7.17 -2.46 54.91
N PRO A 14 -7.51 -1.16 54.94
CA PRO A 14 -7.86 -0.38 53.73
C PRO A 14 -6.68 -0.19 52.77
N GLU A 15 -5.45 -0.34 53.27
CA GLU A 15 -4.21 -0.10 52.51
C GLU A 15 -3.98 -1.12 51.39
N ALA A 16 -4.47 -2.35 51.54
CA ALA A 16 -4.36 -3.38 50.52
C ALA A 16 -5.22 -3.08 49.26
N ARG A 17 -6.30 -2.30 49.42
CA ARG A 17 -7.17 -1.90 48.30
C ARG A 17 -6.61 -0.69 47.55
N ALA A 18 -5.98 0.24 48.26
CA ALA A 18 -5.33 1.41 47.66
C ALA A 18 -4.12 1.01 46.80
N ALA A 19 -3.31 0.05 47.28
CA ALA A 19 -2.16 -0.46 46.52
C ALA A 19 -2.59 -1.14 45.21
N LEU A 20 -3.67 -1.93 45.21
CA LEU A 20 -4.15 -2.65 44.02
C LEU A 20 -4.71 -1.69 42.95
N ALA A 21 -5.39 -0.62 43.37
CA ALA A 21 -5.94 0.38 42.46
C ALA A 21 -4.83 1.22 41.78
N ALA A 22 -3.76 1.54 42.51
CA ALA A 22 -2.61 2.28 41.97
C ALA A 22 -1.86 1.48 40.90
N SER A 23 -1.73 0.15 41.07
CA SER A 23 -1.06 -0.72 40.09
C SER A 23 -1.83 -0.86 38.77
N LEU A 24 -3.17 -0.89 38.80
CA LEU A 24 -4.00 -0.98 37.60
C LEU A 24 -3.97 0.29 36.75
N VAL A 25 -3.88 1.46 37.37
CA VAL A 25 -3.77 2.75 36.65
C VAL A 25 -2.41 2.90 35.96
N ALA A 26 -1.32 2.41 36.57
CA ALA A 26 0.02 2.47 35.99
C ALA A 26 0.17 1.58 34.74
N LEU A 27 -0.55 0.43 34.66
CA LEU A 27 -0.56 -0.41 33.45
C LEU A 27 -1.36 0.19 32.29
N ALA A 28 -2.35 1.04 32.55
CA ALA A 28 -3.19 1.62 31.50
C ALA A 28 -2.51 2.77 30.73
N LEU A 29 -1.49 3.43 31.32
CA LEU A 29 -0.82 4.60 30.73
C LEU A 29 0.34 4.26 29.78
N SER A 30 0.84 3.02 29.76
CA SER A 30 1.97 2.62 28.88
C SER A 30 1.54 2.07 27.51
N ALA A 31 0.23 1.95 27.25
CA ALA A 31 -0.30 1.29 26.05
C ALA A 31 -0.36 2.17 24.78
N CYS A 32 -0.06 3.47 24.85
CA CYS A 32 -0.28 4.38 23.72
C CYS A 32 0.91 4.54 22.74
N ALA A 33 2.09 3.97 23.03
CA ALA A 33 3.30 4.20 22.22
C ALA A 33 3.48 3.26 21.01
N VAL A 34 2.68 2.20 20.87
CA VAL A 34 2.79 1.19 19.79
C VAL A 34 1.92 1.51 18.56
N ILE A 35 1.10 2.56 18.61
CA ILE A 35 0.04 2.78 17.61
C ILE A 35 0.58 3.33 16.27
N ASN A 36 1.79 3.88 16.22
CA ASN A 36 2.41 4.31 14.96
C ASN A 36 3.78 3.64 14.77
N PRO A 37 3.86 2.56 13.98
CA PRO A 37 5.18 2.03 13.62
C PRO A 37 5.96 3.10 12.85
N PRO A 38 7.28 3.24 13.10
CA PRO A 38 8.10 4.16 12.32
C PRO A 38 8.07 3.76 10.84
N PRO A 39 8.17 4.73 9.90
CA PRO A 39 8.30 4.41 8.48
C PRO A 39 9.54 3.51 8.26
N PRO A 40 9.48 2.57 7.29
CA PRO A 40 10.58 1.64 7.03
C PRO A 40 11.87 2.41 6.72
N SER A 41 13.00 1.91 7.23
CA SER A 41 14.30 2.51 6.95
C SER A 41 14.71 2.32 5.48
N VAL A 42 15.58 3.19 4.96
CA VAL A 42 16.17 3.02 3.61
C VAL A 42 16.86 1.67 3.44
N THR A 43 17.52 1.16 4.48
CA THR A 43 18.13 -0.19 4.48
C THR A 43 17.08 -1.29 4.38
N GLU A 44 15.94 -1.12 5.04
CA GLU A 44 14.84 -2.10 5.00
C GLU A 44 14.07 -2.06 3.67
N MET A 45 13.94 -0.89 3.05
CA MET A 45 13.39 -0.75 1.70
C MET A 45 14.32 -1.37 0.66
N LEU A 46 15.63 -1.10 0.76
CA LEU A 46 16.65 -1.74 -0.08
C LEU A 46 16.80 -3.23 0.20
N ALA A 47 16.32 -3.76 1.33
CA ALA A 47 16.31 -5.19 1.59
C ALA A 47 15.16 -5.91 0.87
N ARG A 48 14.24 -5.18 0.23
CA ARG A 48 13.08 -5.78 -0.42
C ARG A 48 13.33 -6.02 -1.91
N PRO A 49 13.15 -7.26 -2.39
CA PRO A 49 13.42 -7.59 -3.78
C PRO A 49 12.62 -6.79 -4.82
N ALA A 50 11.37 -6.40 -4.51
CA ALA A 50 10.53 -5.64 -5.43
C ALA A 50 11.06 -4.21 -5.62
N GLU A 51 11.32 -3.51 -4.52
CA GLU A 51 11.86 -2.15 -4.52
C GLU A 51 13.29 -2.12 -5.11
N GLN A 52 14.11 -3.15 -4.87
CA GLN A 52 15.40 -3.31 -5.54
C GLN A 52 15.26 -3.46 -7.07
N ALA A 53 14.31 -4.25 -7.54
CA ALA A 53 14.05 -4.45 -8.97
C ALA A 53 13.58 -3.14 -9.62
N LEU A 54 12.70 -2.38 -8.96
CA LEU A 54 12.27 -1.06 -9.43
C LEU A 54 13.46 -0.11 -9.58
N LEU A 55 14.28 0.04 -8.54
CA LEU A 55 15.46 0.92 -8.58
C LEU A 55 16.47 0.50 -9.66
N THR A 56 16.62 -0.80 -9.87
CA THR A 56 17.49 -1.34 -10.93
C THR A 56 16.92 -1.03 -12.31
N GLY A 57 15.62 -1.24 -12.51
CA GLY A 57 14.94 -0.92 -13.76
C GLY A 57 14.99 0.56 -14.12
N MET A 58 14.83 1.45 -13.13
CA MET A 58 14.98 2.90 -13.32
C MET A 58 16.40 3.28 -13.76
N ARG A 59 17.41 2.72 -13.10
CA ARG A 59 18.81 2.96 -13.48
C ARG A 59 19.09 2.50 -14.92
N LEU A 60 18.65 1.28 -15.27
CA LEU A 60 18.82 0.73 -16.61
C LEU A 60 18.11 1.58 -17.67
N TYR A 61 16.94 2.14 -17.35
CA TYR A 61 16.24 3.07 -18.23
C TYR A 61 17.05 4.35 -18.45
N ASP A 62 17.56 4.94 -17.38
CA ASP A 62 18.38 6.15 -17.44
C ASP A 62 19.69 5.93 -18.21
N ASP A 63 20.25 4.71 -18.13
CA ASP A 63 21.42 4.26 -18.89
C ASP A 63 21.10 3.93 -20.37
N GLY A 64 19.81 3.88 -20.74
CA GLY A 64 19.34 3.59 -22.09
C GLY A 64 19.24 2.10 -22.45
N ASP A 65 19.47 1.19 -21.51
CA ASP A 65 19.21 -0.25 -21.69
C ASP A 65 17.73 -0.56 -21.47
N TYR A 66 16.89 -0.09 -22.40
CA TYR A 66 15.45 -0.26 -22.32
C TYR A 66 14.98 -1.73 -22.24
N PRO A 67 15.58 -2.69 -22.98
CA PRO A 67 15.22 -4.09 -22.84
C PRO A 67 15.50 -4.65 -21.44
N ALA A 68 16.60 -4.28 -20.80
CA ALA A 68 16.88 -4.71 -19.43
C ALA A 68 16.01 -3.98 -18.40
N ALA A 69 15.79 -2.68 -18.61
CA ALA A 69 14.90 -1.88 -17.79
C ALA A 69 13.49 -2.49 -17.74
N GLU A 70 12.91 -2.79 -18.90
CA GLU A 70 11.58 -3.41 -19.03
C GLU A 70 11.46 -4.67 -18.18
N ARG A 71 12.43 -5.58 -18.27
CA ARG A 71 12.43 -6.83 -17.49
C ARG A 71 12.46 -6.59 -15.98
N GLU A 72 13.31 -5.68 -15.50
CA GLU A 72 13.39 -5.39 -14.06
C GLU A 72 12.17 -4.63 -13.54
N LEU A 73 11.59 -3.74 -14.34
CA LEU A 73 10.35 -3.04 -14.00
C LEU A 73 9.16 -4.01 -13.93
N GLU A 74 9.02 -4.92 -14.88
CA GLU A 74 8.01 -6.00 -14.84
C GLU A 74 8.24 -6.91 -13.63
N ARG A 75 9.49 -7.29 -13.37
CA ARG A 75 9.86 -8.08 -12.20
C ARG A 75 9.49 -7.38 -10.89
N SER A 76 9.68 -6.07 -10.79
CA SER A 76 9.28 -5.30 -9.61
C SER A 76 7.78 -5.39 -9.34
N LEU A 77 6.95 -5.36 -10.38
CA LEU A 77 5.50 -5.48 -10.29
C LEU A 77 5.08 -6.91 -9.89
N VAL A 78 5.73 -7.93 -10.46
CA VAL A 78 5.49 -9.35 -10.12
C VAL A 78 5.83 -9.65 -8.66
N LEU A 79 6.88 -9.01 -8.12
CA LEU A 79 7.30 -9.15 -6.72
C LEU A 79 6.43 -8.34 -5.74
N ASP A 80 5.37 -7.68 -6.22
CA ASP A 80 4.40 -6.89 -5.47
C ASP A 80 5.01 -5.73 -4.68
N LEU A 81 5.33 -4.64 -5.39
CA LEU A 81 5.72 -3.37 -4.78
C LEU A 81 4.70 -2.92 -3.72
N ARG A 82 5.15 -2.59 -2.51
CA ARG A 82 4.23 -2.24 -1.42
C ARG A 82 3.55 -0.89 -1.61
N ALA A 83 4.29 0.11 -2.06
CA ALA A 83 3.76 1.46 -2.21
C ALA A 83 2.99 1.59 -3.53
N PRO A 84 1.75 2.09 -3.51
CA PRO A 84 1.00 2.32 -4.75
C PRO A 84 1.71 3.31 -5.70
N ARG A 85 2.43 4.28 -5.13
CA ARG A 85 3.31 5.19 -5.87
C ARG A 85 4.45 4.51 -6.61
N ASP A 86 5.02 3.48 -6.02
CA ASP A 86 6.11 2.73 -6.65
C ASP A 86 5.58 1.86 -7.79
N LYS A 87 4.39 1.25 -7.62
CA LYS A 87 3.67 0.57 -8.71
C LYS A 87 3.40 1.54 -9.87
N ALA A 88 2.88 2.73 -9.58
CA ALA A 88 2.63 3.75 -10.58
C ALA A 88 3.92 4.23 -11.27
N THR A 89 5.02 4.32 -10.52
CA THR A 89 6.34 4.65 -11.07
C THR A 89 6.84 3.58 -12.02
N ALA A 90 6.79 2.29 -11.63
CA ALA A 90 7.17 1.18 -12.51
C ALA A 90 6.37 1.19 -13.82
N GLN A 91 5.05 1.33 -13.71
CA GLN A 91 4.15 1.42 -14.85
C GLN A 91 4.41 2.65 -15.73
N LYS A 92 4.81 3.80 -15.16
CA LYS A 92 5.22 4.99 -15.92
C LYS A 92 6.41 4.69 -16.83
N TYR A 93 7.47 4.08 -16.28
CA TYR A 93 8.66 3.76 -17.06
C TYR A 93 8.36 2.72 -18.15
N LEU A 94 7.55 1.70 -17.85
CA LEU A 94 7.07 0.76 -18.86
C LEU A 94 6.28 1.46 -19.96
N ALA A 95 5.37 2.36 -19.61
CA ALA A 95 4.62 3.14 -20.60
C ALA A 95 5.55 3.94 -21.52
N PHE A 96 6.57 4.60 -20.97
CA PHE A 96 7.56 5.33 -21.78
C PHE A 96 8.30 4.40 -22.75
N ILE A 97 8.80 3.25 -22.28
CA ILE A 97 9.45 2.23 -23.12
C ILE A 97 8.51 1.75 -24.23
N TYR A 98 7.26 1.43 -23.90
CA TYR A 98 6.29 0.92 -24.86
C TYR A 98 5.93 1.97 -25.91
N CYS A 99 5.71 3.21 -25.51
CA CYS A 99 5.39 4.29 -26.45
C CYS A 99 6.54 4.58 -27.42
N THR A 100 7.79 4.63 -26.95
CA THR A 100 8.94 4.90 -27.83
C THR A 100 9.34 3.70 -28.70
N SER A 101 8.91 2.49 -28.34
CA SER A 101 9.10 1.27 -29.14
C SER A 101 7.93 0.95 -30.10
N GLY A 102 6.95 1.85 -30.24
CA GLY A 102 5.81 1.66 -31.15
C GLY A 102 4.74 0.67 -30.65
N ARG A 103 4.81 0.25 -29.39
CA ARG A 103 3.83 -0.64 -28.74
C ARG A 103 2.72 0.16 -28.07
N GLU A 104 1.95 0.92 -28.86
CA GLU A 104 0.99 1.89 -28.33
C GLU A 104 -0.09 1.27 -27.42
N SER A 105 -0.59 0.08 -27.76
CA SER A 105 -1.60 -0.61 -26.93
C SER A 105 -1.06 -0.95 -25.53
N ALA A 106 0.18 -1.45 -25.44
CA ALA A 106 0.84 -1.71 -24.16
C ALA A 106 1.13 -0.41 -23.41
N CYS A 107 1.53 0.65 -24.11
CA CYS A 107 1.74 1.97 -23.51
C CYS A 107 0.47 2.51 -22.83
N GLU A 108 -0.67 2.43 -23.53
CA GLU A 108 -1.96 2.84 -23.00
C GLU A 108 -2.38 2.02 -21.78
N LEU A 109 -2.18 0.69 -21.82
CA LEU A 109 -2.45 -0.18 -20.67
C LEU A 109 -1.56 0.15 -19.47
N ALA A 110 -0.27 0.41 -19.68
CA ALA A 110 0.65 0.77 -18.62
C ALA A 110 0.27 2.12 -17.96
N PHE A 111 -0.12 3.13 -18.73
CA PHE A 111 -0.60 4.38 -18.15
C PHE A 111 -1.90 4.21 -17.35
N ARG A 112 -2.85 3.39 -17.82
CA ARG A 112 -4.06 3.06 -17.06
C ARG A 112 -3.69 2.40 -15.74
N ALA A 113 -2.82 1.38 -15.79
CA ALA A 113 -2.33 0.69 -14.61
C ALA A 113 -1.60 1.64 -13.64
N ALA A 114 -0.89 2.65 -14.13
CA ALA A 114 -0.27 3.66 -13.28
C ALA A 114 -1.29 4.52 -12.52
N ILE A 115 -2.36 4.96 -13.19
CA ILE A 115 -3.46 5.73 -12.58
C ILE A 115 -4.26 4.86 -11.62
N ASP A 116 -4.53 3.61 -11.98
CA ASP A 116 -5.25 2.67 -11.13
C ASP A 116 -4.46 2.34 -9.85
N ALA A 117 -3.12 2.24 -9.97
CA ALA A 117 -2.24 2.03 -8.83
C ALA A 117 -2.20 3.25 -7.90
N ASP A 118 -1.99 4.46 -8.43
CA ASP A 118 -2.06 5.70 -7.65
C ASP A 118 -2.97 6.72 -8.35
N PRO A 119 -4.18 6.98 -7.84
CA PRO A 119 -5.09 7.98 -8.42
C PRO A 119 -4.51 9.41 -8.42
N ARG A 120 -3.46 9.67 -7.65
CA ARG A 120 -2.73 10.95 -7.65
C ARG A 120 -1.61 10.99 -8.69
N PHE A 121 -1.38 9.91 -9.42
CA PHE A 121 -0.37 9.82 -10.47
C PHE A 121 -0.59 10.92 -11.51
N ALA A 122 0.44 11.72 -11.71
CA ALA A 122 0.49 12.77 -12.70
C ALA A 122 1.88 12.82 -13.31
N LEU A 123 1.94 12.94 -14.64
CA LEU A 123 3.18 13.32 -15.31
C LEU A 123 3.50 14.79 -15.00
N SER A 124 4.78 15.11 -14.94
CA SER A 124 5.21 16.51 -14.93
C SER A 124 4.87 17.21 -16.25
N ARG A 125 4.83 18.55 -16.27
CA ARG A 125 4.58 19.28 -17.53
C ARG A 125 5.57 18.93 -18.63
N ALA A 126 6.83 18.69 -18.28
CA ALA A 126 7.86 18.33 -19.23
C ALA A 126 7.58 16.94 -19.85
N GLU A 127 7.20 15.97 -19.01
CA GLU A 127 6.84 14.62 -19.47
C GLU A 127 5.56 14.63 -20.32
N GLU A 128 4.52 15.38 -19.94
CA GLU A 128 3.26 15.47 -20.71
C GLU A 128 3.45 16.08 -22.11
N GLY A 129 4.49 16.91 -22.28
CA GLY A 129 4.82 17.56 -23.54
C GLY A 129 5.50 16.64 -24.57
N HIS A 130 5.88 15.42 -24.20
CA HIS A 130 6.61 14.54 -25.10
C HIS A 130 5.72 14.03 -26.26
N PRO A 131 6.19 14.08 -27.52
CA PRO A 131 5.37 13.74 -28.68
C PRO A 131 4.94 12.27 -28.71
N ALA A 132 5.77 11.34 -28.22
CA ALA A 132 5.49 9.90 -28.31
C ALA A 132 4.42 9.42 -27.31
N TRP A 133 4.42 9.92 -26.07
CA TRP A 133 3.55 9.41 -25.01
C TRP A 133 2.56 10.44 -24.45
N GLY A 134 2.82 11.74 -24.62
CA GLY A 134 1.93 12.81 -24.15
C GLY A 134 0.49 12.68 -24.66
N PRO A 135 0.26 12.44 -25.96
CA PRO A 135 -1.08 12.21 -26.50
C PRO A 135 -1.77 10.98 -25.88
N VAL A 136 -1.04 9.89 -25.69
CA VAL A 136 -1.56 8.64 -25.09
C VAL A 136 -1.95 8.89 -23.63
N TYR A 137 -1.08 9.50 -22.85
CA TYR A 137 -1.35 9.82 -21.45
C TYR A 137 -2.60 10.72 -21.28
N ARG A 138 -2.74 11.78 -22.11
CA ARG A 138 -3.92 12.65 -22.07
C ARG A 138 -5.22 11.91 -22.39
N ARG A 139 -5.21 11.03 -23.38
CA ARG A 139 -6.36 10.19 -23.74
C ARG A 139 -6.79 9.31 -22.57
N VAL A 140 -5.82 8.62 -21.96
CA VAL A 140 -6.04 7.75 -20.80
C VAL A 140 -6.57 8.53 -19.60
N ARG A 141 -5.96 9.68 -19.27
CA ARG A 141 -6.37 10.49 -18.12
C ARG A 141 -7.76 11.11 -18.29
N GLY A 142 -8.14 11.46 -19.53
CA GLY A 142 -9.48 11.94 -19.84
C GLY A 142 -10.56 10.84 -19.79
N THR A 143 -10.16 9.57 -19.87
CA THR A 143 -11.06 8.40 -19.71
C THR A 143 -11.03 7.80 -18.33
N ALA A 144 -10.02 8.12 -17.50
CA ALA A 144 -9.97 7.70 -16.11
C ALA A 144 -11.19 8.30 -15.38
N PRO A 145 -12.01 7.48 -14.69
CA PRO A 145 -13.10 8.02 -13.89
C PRO A 145 -12.51 8.99 -12.87
N ALA A 146 -13.06 10.21 -12.80
CA ALA A 146 -12.67 11.19 -11.79
C ALA A 146 -12.71 10.51 -10.41
N ALA A 147 -11.54 10.28 -9.82
CA ALA A 147 -11.40 9.52 -8.58
C ALA A 147 -12.23 10.20 -7.48
N GLY A 148 -13.34 9.56 -7.11
CA GLY A 148 -14.32 10.16 -6.20
C GLY A 148 -15.71 9.51 -6.21
N ILE A 149 -16.03 8.66 -7.19
CA ILE A 149 -17.21 7.79 -7.10
C ILE A 149 -16.72 6.38 -6.78
N GLU A 150 -16.93 5.99 -5.52
CA GLU A 150 -16.73 4.63 -5.03
C GLU A 150 -17.39 3.64 -6.01
N MET A 151 -16.58 2.86 -6.70
CA MET A 151 -17.07 1.90 -7.69
C MET A 151 -17.78 0.78 -6.94
N PRO A 152 -19.06 0.48 -7.23
CA PRO A 152 -19.75 -0.60 -6.56
C PRO A 152 -19.01 -1.90 -6.87
N VAL A 153 -18.59 -2.61 -5.83
CA VAL A 153 -18.09 -3.98 -5.93
C VAL A 153 -19.18 -4.79 -6.62
N VAL A 154 -18.95 -5.12 -7.90
CA VAL A 154 -19.79 -6.07 -8.62
C VAL A 154 -19.41 -7.46 -8.10
N PRO A 155 -20.29 -8.15 -7.37
CA PRO A 155 -19.97 -9.50 -6.91
C PRO A 155 -19.81 -10.44 -8.12
N PRO A 156 -18.97 -11.48 -8.01
CA PRO A 156 -18.79 -12.43 -9.08
C PRO A 156 -20.14 -13.09 -9.42
N ALA A 157 -20.45 -13.15 -10.72
CA ALA A 157 -21.65 -13.80 -11.23
C ALA A 157 -21.67 -15.27 -10.78
N MET A 158 -22.74 -15.67 -10.07
CA MET A 158 -22.92 -17.06 -9.67
C MET A 158 -23.08 -17.97 -10.90
N PRO A 159 -22.54 -19.21 -10.87
CA PRO A 159 -22.72 -20.14 -11.97
C PRO A 159 -24.19 -20.54 -12.11
N ARG A 160 -24.69 -20.48 -13.34
CA ARG A 160 -26.02 -20.97 -13.72
C ARG A 160 -26.10 -22.47 -13.45
N ARG A 161 -27.05 -22.90 -12.60
CA ARG A 161 -27.36 -24.32 -12.41
C ARG A 161 -27.72 -24.94 -13.75
N ALA A 162 -26.99 -25.99 -14.14
CA ALA A 162 -27.38 -26.85 -15.24
C ALA A 162 -28.71 -27.54 -14.88
N GLY A 163 -29.74 -27.30 -15.67
CA GLY A 163 -30.98 -28.05 -15.60
C GLY A 163 -30.76 -29.44 -16.21
N THR A 164 -31.02 -30.48 -15.43
CA THR A 164 -31.19 -31.85 -15.91
C THR A 164 -32.55 -31.98 -16.61
N PRO A 165 -32.65 -32.76 -17.71
CA PRO A 165 -33.93 -33.21 -18.24
C PRO A 165 -34.60 -34.25 -17.33
#